data_AF-X1T2Y0-F1
#
_entry.id   AF-X1T2Y0-F1
#
_cell.length_a   1.000
_cell.length_b   1.000
_cell.length_c   1.000
_cell.angle_alpha   90.00
_cell.angle_beta   90.00
_cell.angle_gamma   90.00
#
_symmetry.space_group_name_H-M   'P 1'
#
loop_
_entity.id
_entity.type
_entity.pdbx_description
1 polymer ?
#
loop_
_entity_poly.entity_id
_entity_poly.type
_entity_poly.pdbx_seq_one_letter_code
_entity_poly.pdbx_strand_id
1 'polypeptide(L)'
;DDGSVDGTYNKLLEIHKKNSSYKIIRFRRNFGQTAAISAGFNYSKGDAIITLDADLQNDPQDIPVMLNKLNEGYDIVSGWRKNRKDKAITRRFPSVIANKIISKLTGVYLHDYGCTLKAYKREVVKNIELYGEMHRYIPAVASWMGVKVSEIPVTHHSRKFGKSKYGISRTIRVILDIITIKFLLSYSQSPIQIFGLVGLFSSTVGFIITAYLIIMRIFFNQGLADRPLFILSIFMIFIGIQLITMGLLAEITMRIYHEAQEKPTYVIKDIIS
;
A
#
# COMPACT_ATOMS: atom_id res chain seq x y z
N ASP A 1 21.53 0.40 -2.33
CA ASP A 1 21.95 0.67 -0.94
C ASP A 1 21.10 1.79 -0.37
N ASP A 2 20.25 1.46 0.60
CA ASP A 2 19.31 2.38 1.26
C ASP A 2 19.98 3.12 2.45
N GLY A 3 21.17 3.68 2.17
CA GLY A 3 21.94 4.45 3.16
C GLY A 3 22.53 3.60 4.29
N SER A 4 23.03 2.39 4.00
CA SER A 4 23.66 1.53 4.99
C SER A 4 24.91 2.14 5.63
N VAL A 5 25.12 1.83 6.91
CA VAL A 5 26.26 2.31 7.73
C VAL A 5 27.26 1.20 8.09
N ASP A 6 26.95 -0.05 7.74
CA ASP A 6 27.66 -1.27 8.15
C ASP A 6 28.70 -1.77 7.12
N GLY A 7 29.20 -0.86 6.27
CA GLY A 7 30.17 -1.20 5.23
C GLY A 7 29.58 -1.92 4.01
N THR A 8 28.27 -2.16 3.96
CA THR A 8 27.59 -2.79 2.81
C THR A 8 27.95 -2.11 1.48
N TYR A 9 28.00 -0.77 1.45
CA TYR A 9 28.37 -0.01 0.25
C TYR A 9 29.76 -0.39 -0.29
N ASN A 10 30.76 -0.51 0.59
CA ASN A 10 32.13 -0.82 0.19
C ASN A 10 32.22 -2.23 -0.43
N LYS A 11 31.50 -3.20 0.15
CA LYS A 11 31.41 -4.55 -0.43
C LYS A 11 30.72 -4.54 -1.80
N LEU A 12 29.67 -3.73 -1.98
CA LEU A 12 29.03 -3.59 -3.29
C LEU A 12 30.01 -3.02 -4.33
N LEU A 13 30.84 -2.03 -3.97
CA LEU A 13 31.89 -1.51 -4.86
C LEU A 13 32.90 -2.57 -5.29
N GLU A 14 33.35 -3.40 -4.36
CA GLU A 14 34.26 -4.53 -4.67
C GLU A 14 33.62 -5.53 -5.64
N ILE A 15 32.32 -5.82 -5.47
CA ILE A 15 31.57 -6.70 -6.37
C ILE A 15 31.43 -6.05 -7.75
N HIS A 16 31.08 -4.77 -7.83
CA HIS A 16 30.97 -4.04 -9.10
C HIS A 16 32.29 -4.00 -9.86
N LYS A 17 33.43 -3.80 -9.16
CA LYS A 17 34.76 -3.86 -9.78
C LYS A 17 35.05 -5.21 -10.46
N LYS A 18 34.49 -6.30 -9.94
CA LYS A 18 34.64 -7.65 -10.51
C LYS A 18 33.64 -7.94 -11.63
N ASN A 19 32.48 -7.28 -11.62
CA ASN A 19 31.44 -7.45 -12.62
C ASN A 19 30.65 -6.14 -12.80
N SER A 20 30.92 -5.45 -13.91
CA SER A 20 30.28 -4.19 -14.27
C SER A 20 28.79 -4.33 -14.62
N SER A 21 28.26 -5.54 -14.74
CA SER A 21 26.82 -5.77 -14.95
C SER A 21 25.99 -5.35 -13.72
N TYR A 22 26.60 -5.23 -12.54
CA TYR A 22 25.92 -4.78 -11.32
C TYR A 22 25.84 -3.27 -11.25
N LYS A 23 24.62 -2.71 -11.32
CA LYS A 23 24.39 -1.29 -11.07
C LYS A 23 24.13 -1.04 -9.59
N ILE A 24 24.81 -0.05 -9.01
CA ILE A 24 24.64 0.34 -7.60
C ILE A 24 23.98 1.71 -7.55
N ILE A 25 22.88 1.80 -6.81
CA ILE A 25 22.20 3.06 -6.47
C ILE A 25 22.32 3.25 -4.97
N ARG A 26 22.96 4.34 -4.54
CA ARG A 26 23.15 4.67 -3.13
C ARG A 26 22.30 5.87 -2.74
N PHE A 27 21.52 5.73 -1.68
CA PHE A 27 20.75 6.84 -1.12
C PHE A 27 21.57 7.67 -0.12
N ARG A 28 21.18 8.94 0.06
CA ARG A 28 21.82 9.84 1.04
C ARG A 28 21.59 9.43 2.50
N ARG A 29 20.44 8.80 2.78
CA ARG A 29 20.03 8.26 4.08
C ARG A 29 19.08 7.08 3.85
N ASN A 30 18.64 6.44 4.93
CA ASN A 30 17.60 5.43 4.86
C ASN A 30 16.23 6.07 4.54
N PHE A 31 15.62 5.63 3.44
CA PHE A 31 14.26 6.02 3.01
C PHE A 31 13.28 4.83 3.04
N GLY A 32 13.77 3.62 3.30
CA GLY A 32 12.96 2.42 3.44
C GLY A 32 12.82 1.61 2.15
N GLN A 33 12.24 0.41 2.29
CA GLN A 33 12.18 -0.59 1.23
C GLN A 33 11.38 -0.13 0.01
N THR A 34 10.27 0.58 0.21
CA THR A 34 9.44 1.08 -0.90
C THR A 34 10.20 2.05 -1.79
N ALA A 35 10.92 2.98 -1.17
CA ALA A 35 11.73 3.95 -1.89
C ALA A 35 12.88 3.27 -2.65
N ALA A 36 13.51 2.26 -2.03
CA ALA A 36 14.55 1.46 -2.68
C ALA A 36 14.03 0.68 -3.90
N ILE A 37 12.83 0.07 -3.80
CA ILE A 37 12.17 -0.63 -4.93
C ILE A 37 11.78 0.35 -6.03
N SER A 38 11.23 1.51 -5.68
CA SER A 38 10.90 2.58 -6.64
C SER A 38 12.13 3.03 -7.44
N ALA A 39 13.26 3.27 -6.78
CA ALA A 39 14.51 3.55 -7.47
C ALA A 39 14.96 2.36 -8.35
N GLY A 40 14.80 1.13 -7.85
CA GLY A 40 15.04 -0.07 -8.65
C GLY A 40 14.25 -0.08 -9.96
N PHE A 41 12.95 0.23 -9.92
CA PHE A 41 12.10 0.31 -11.11
C PHE A 41 12.54 1.43 -12.07
N ASN A 42 12.82 2.61 -11.55
CA ASN A 42 13.19 3.78 -12.35
C ASN A 42 14.51 3.60 -13.11
N TYR A 43 15.50 2.95 -12.49
CA TYR A 43 16.83 2.80 -13.06
C TYR A 43 17.07 1.46 -13.78
N SER A 44 16.08 0.56 -13.78
CA SER A 44 16.11 -0.71 -14.50
C SER A 44 15.86 -0.54 -16.00
N LYS A 45 16.56 -1.33 -16.81
CA LYS A 45 16.50 -1.27 -18.28
C LYS A 45 15.91 -2.52 -18.95
N GLY A 46 15.82 -3.65 -18.26
CA GLY A 46 15.30 -4.90 -18.82
C GLY A 46 13.78 -4.89 -19.02
N ASP A 47 13.28 -5.70 -19.95
CA ASP A 47 11.85 -5.81 -20.27
C ASP A 47 11.04 -6.49 -19.16
N ALA A 48 11.69 -7.39 -18.42
CA ALA A 48 11.20 -7.95 -17.18
C ALA A 48 12.03 -7.44 -16.00
N ILE A 49 11.36 -7.04 -14.92
CA ILE A 49 11.98 -6.58 -13.67
C ILE A 49 11.59 -7.54 -12.56
N ILE A 50 12.59 -8.05 -11.84
CA ILE A 50 12.41 -8.99 -10.74
C ILE A 50 12.90 -8.34 -9.46
N THR A 51 12.08 -8.40 -8.41
CA THR A 51 12.48 -7.98 -7.06
C THR A 51 12.86 -9.21 -6.23
N LEU A 52 13.92 -9.08 -5.42
CA LEU A 52 14.42 -10.15 -4.55
C LEU A 52 15.03 -9.55 -3.28
N ASP A 53 14.73 -10.13 -2.12
CA ASP A 53 15.34 -9.72 -0.85
C ASP A 53 16.77 -10.27 -0.70
N ALA A 54 17.65 -9.47 -0.09
CA ALA A 54 19.06 -9.82 0.12
C ALA A 54 19.30 -10.77 1.32
N ASP A 55 18.24 -11.25 2.00
CA ASP A 55 18.36 -12.09 3.21
C ASP A 55 18.36 -13.60 2.95
N LEU A 56 18.41 -13.99 1.67
CA LEU A 56 18.44 -15.37 1.17
C LEU A 56 17.21 -16.21 1.57
N GLN A 57 16.09 -15.57 1.94
CA GLN A 57 14.85 -16.30 2.23
C GLN A 57 14.17 -16.83 0.96
N ASN A 58 14.29 -16.09 -0.14
CA ASN A 58 13.75 -16.45 -1.44
C ASN A 58 14.83 -17.09 -2.31
N ASP A 59 14.50 -18.20 -2.98
CA ASP A 59 15.44 -18.90 -3.85
C ASP A 59 15.47 -18.25 -5.25
N PRO A 60 16.64 -17.77 -5.73
CA PRO A 60 16.78 -17.27 -7.10
C PRO A 60 16.47 -18.31 -8.18
N GLN A 61 16.49 -19.62 -7.86
CA GLN A 61 16.13 -20.68 -8.79
C GLN A 61 14.66 -20.65 -9.22
N ASP A 62 13.80 -19.94 -8.50
CA ASP A 62 12.39 -19.76 -8.88
C ASP A 62 12.20 -18.71 -10.00
N ILE A 63 13.21 -17.86 -10.27
CA ILE A 63 13.13 -16.76 -11.25
C ILE A 63 12.79 -17.23 -12.67
N PRO A 64 13.41 -18.30 -13.23
CA PRO A 64 13.08 -18.78 -14.58
C PRO A 64 11.61 -19.17 -14.73
N VAL A 65 11.00 -19.77 -13.71
CA VAL A 65 9.57 -20.16 -13.75
C VAL A 65 8.68 -18.92 -13.75
N MET A 66 9.06 -17.87 -13.01
CA MET A 66 8.34 -16.59 -13.02
C MET A 66 8.40 -15.90 -14.39
N LEU A 67 9.57 -15.94 -15.04
CA LEU A 67 9.75 -15.38 -16.38
C LEU A 67 8.90 -16.13 -17.42
N ASN A 68 8.84 -17.47 -17.33
CA ASN A 68 7.97 -18.26 -18.19
C ASN A 68 6.50 -17.85 -18.03
N LYS A 69 6.04 -17.61 -16.80
CA LYS A 69 4.69 -17.09 -16.57
C LYS A 69 4.46 -15.69 -17.13
N LEU A 70 5.44 -14.79 -17.08
CA LEU A 70 5.32 -13.49 -17.77
C LEU A 70 5.16 -13.68 -19.29
N ASN A 71 5.89 -14.63 -19.89
CA ASN A 71 5.82 -14.94 -21.31
C ASN A 71 4.48 -15.57 -21.74
N GLU A 72 3.74 -16.20 -20.82
CA GLU A 72 2.37 -16.68 -21.06
C GLU A 72 1.34 -15.52 -21.22
N GLY A 73 1.77 -14.27 -21.03
CA GLY A 73 0.92 -13.09 -21.19
C GLY A 73 0.39 -12.51 -19.88
N TYR A 74 0.94 -12.92 -18.73
CA TYR A 74 0.73 -12.24 -17.45
C TYR A 74 1.65 -11.03 -17.34
N ASP A 75 1.17 -9.96 -16.73
CA ASP A 75 1.92 -8.71 -16.59
C ASP A 75 2.66 -8.63 -15.24
N ILE A 76 2.13 -9.34 -14.23
CA ILE A 76 2.74 -9.48 -12.91
C ILE A 76 2.67 -10.94 -12.47
N VAL A 77 3.78 -11.48 -11.97
CA VAL A 77 3.84 -12.81 -11.35
C VAL A 77 4.33 -12.65 -9.91
N SER A 78 3.49 -13.02 -8.95
CA SER A 78 3.81 -12.98 -7.52
C SER A 78 4.26 -14.35 -7.02
N GLY A 79 5.34 -14.39 -6.24
CA GLY A 79 5.70 -15.60 -5.50
C GLY A 79 4.74 -15.84 -4.33
N TRP A 80 4.45 -17.12 -4.06
CA TRP A 80 3.64 -17.58 -2.92
C TRP A 80 4.43 -18.53 -2.04
N ARG A 81 4.66 -18.12 -0.80
CA ARG A 81 5.30 -18.96 0.22
C ARG A 81 4.30 -19.96 0.80
N LYS A 82 4.06 -21.05 0.08
CA LYS A 82 3.08 -22.08 0.46
C LYS A 82 3.38 -22.75 1.81
N ASN A 83 4.66 -23.05 2.08
CA ASN A 83 5.12 -23.74 3.29
C ASN A 83 5.89 -22.82 4.23
N ARG A 84 5.25 -21.76 4.75
CA ARG A 84 5.86 -20.86 5.75
C ARG A 84 6.19 -21.64 7.04
N LYS A 85 7.49 -21.70 7.39
CA LYS A 85 7.98 -22.19 8.69
C LYS A 85 7.92 -21.12 9.81
N ASP A 86 6.99 -20.17 9.71
CA ASP A 86 6.79 -19.11 10.71
C ASP A 86 5.78 -19.55 11.79
N LYS A 87 5.95 -19.10 13.04
CA LYS A 87 5.05 -19.44 14.17
C LYS A 87 3.57 -19.17 13.82
N ALA A 88 2.78 -20.25 13.76
CA ALA A 88 1.48 -20.30 13.09
C ALA A 88 0.37 -19.42 13.69
N ILE A 89 0.43 -19.07 14.98
CA ILE A 89 -0.72 -18.50 15.70
C ILE A 89 -0.70 -16.96 15.75
N THR A 90 0.48 -16.33 15.89
CA THR A 90 0.58 -14.87 16.09
C THR A 90 0.74 -14.04 14.82
N ARG A 91 1.01 -14.67 13.66
CA ARG A 91 1.32 -13.96 12.41
C ARG A 91 0.52 -14.42 11.18
N ARG A 92 0.11 -15.70 11.12
CA ARG A 92 -0.55 -16.26 9.93
C ARG A 92 -2.02 -15.82 9.83
N PHE A 93 -2.76 -15.86 10.93
CA PHE A 93 -4.19 -15.57 10.93
C PHE A 93 -4.55 -14.13 10.51
N PRO A 94 -3.92 -13.06 11.07
CA PRO A 94 -4.18 -11.69 10.61
C PRO A 94 -3.77 -11.47 9.15
N SER A 95 -2.68 -12.10 8.72
CA SER A 95 -2.20 -11.99 7.33
C SER A 95 -3.17 -12.63 6.33
N VAL A 96 -3.79 -13.77 6.67
CA VAL A 96 -4.77 -14.43 5.78
C VAL A 96 -6.02 -13.59 5.65
N ILE A 97 -6.53 -13.04 6.76
CA ILE A 97 -7.70 -12.14 6.73
C ILE A 97 -7.39 -10.90 5.90
N ALA A 98 -6.24 -10.28 6.13
CA ALA A 98 -5.85 -9.09 5.39
C ALA A 98 -5.69 -9.36 3.89
N ASN A 99 -5.01 -10.44 3.51
CA ASN A 99 -4.88 -10.84 2.11
C ASN A 99 -6.25 -11.11 1.47
N LYS A 100 -7.20 -11.70 2.21
CA LYS A 100 -8.57 -11.95 1.73
C LYS A 100 -9.36 -10.66 1.54
N ILE A 101 -9.25 -9.70 2.45
CA ILE A 101 -9.89 -8.38 2.33
C ILE A 101 -9.31 -7.63 1.14
N ILE A 102 -7.98 -7.57 1.02
CA ILE A 102 -7.30 -6.88 -0.09
C ILE A 102 -7.67 -7.53 -1.41
N SER A 103 -7.70 -8.87 -1.49
CA SER A 103 -8.11 -9.58 -2.69
C SER A 103 -9.54 -9.23 -3.11
N LYS A 104 -10.47 -9.16 -2.15
CA LYS A 104 -11.86 -8.79 -2.42
C LYS A 104 -12.00 -7.33 -2.86
N LEU A 105 -11.21 -6.42 -2.31
CA LEU A 105 -11.26 -5.00 -2.63
C LEU A 105 -10.60 -4.66 -3.98
N THR A 106 -9.53 -5.38 -4.34
CA THR A 106 -8.72 -5.10 -5.53
C THR A 106 -9.12 -5.91 -6.75
N GLY A 107 -9.92 -6.97 -6.57
CA GLY A 107 -10.19 -7.98 -7.58
C GLY A 107 -9.01 -8.92 -7.87
N VAL A 108 -7.86 -8.73 -7.21
CA VAL A 108 -6.65 -9.52 -7.43
C VAL A 108 -6.54 -10.59 -6.34
N TYR A 109 -6.78 -11.84 -6.69
CA TYR A 109 -6.72 -12.94 -5.73
C TYR A 109 -5.29 -13.46 -5.58
N LEU A 110 -4.65 -13.14 -4.45
CA LEU A 110 -3.31 -13.64 -4.10
C LEU A 110 -3.30 -14.25 -2.70
N HIS A 111 -2.60 -15.36 -2.54
CA HIS A 111 -2.41 -16.01 -1.24
C HIS A 111 -1.35 -15.29 -0.39
N ASP A 112 -0.31 -14.69 -0.98
CA ASP A 112 0.75 -13.99 -0.25
C ASP A 112 1.22 -12.68 -0.91
N TYR A 113 0.51 -11.59 -0.61
CA TYR A 113 0.92 -10.23 -0.97
C TYR A 113 2.32 -9.88 -0.45
N GLY A 114 2.69 -10.36 0.74
CA GLY A 114 3.94 -9.99 1.41
C GLY A 114 5.18 -10.72 0.92
N CYS A 115 5.09 -11.55 -0.12
CA CYS A 115 6.28 -12.13 -0.76
C CYS A 115 6.95 -11.06 -1.64
N THR A 116 8.23 -10.79 -1.38
CA THR A 116 9.03 -9.78 -2.08
C THR A 116 9.59 -10.30 -3.41
N LEU A 117 9.68 -11.62 -3.58
CA LEU A 117 9.97 -12.23 -4.87
C LEU A 117 8.76 -12.08 -5.81
N LYS A 118 8.88 -11.14 -6.75
CA LYS A 118 7.85 -10.78 -7.74
C LYS A 118 8.54 -10.44 -9.05
N ALA A 119 7.89 -10.80 -10.16
CA ALA A 119 8.35 -10.48 -11.51
C ALA A 119 7.30 -9.60 -12.20
N TYR A 120 7.77 -8.59 -12.92
CA TYR A 120 6.93 -7.56 -13.53
C TYR A 120 7.36 -7.33 -14.97
N LYS A 121 6.41 -7.06 -15.86
CA LYS A 121 6.72 -6.36 -17.10
C LYS A 121 7.09 -4.91 -16.82
N ARG A 122 8.10 -4.40 -17.52
CA ARG A 122 8.58 -3.02 -17.37
C ARG A 122 7.50 -1.98 -17.61
N GLU A 123 6.63 -2.21 -18.58
CA GLU A 123 5.52 -1.30 -18.94
C GLU A 123 4.54 -1.07 -17.79
N VAL A 124 4.37 -2.07 -16.91
CA VAL A 124 3.51 -1.95 -15.74
C VAL A 124 4.18 -1.08 -14.68
N VAL A 125 5.41 -1.40 -14.28
CA VAL A 125 6.06 -0.74 -13.15
C VAL A 125 6.54 0.68 -13.44
N LYS A 126 6.72 1.06 -14.72
CA LYS A 126 7.04 2.45 -15.10
C LYS A 126 5.94 3.45 -14.74
N ASN A 127 4.69 3.00 -14.71
CA ASN A 127 3.52 3.84 -14.45
C ASN A 127 3.03 3.74 -13.00
N ILE A 128 3.79 3.06 -12.13
CA ILE A 128 3.41 2.86 -10.74
C ILE A 128 4.30 3.72 -9.85
N GLU A 129 3.68 4.70 -9.21
CA GLU A 129 4.31 5.44 -8.13
C GLU A 129 4.13 4.74 -6.80
N LEU A 130 5.26 4.51 -6.12
CA LEU A 130 5.29 3.84 -4.82
C LEU A 130 5.61 4.84 -3.71
N TYR A 131 4.76 4.85 -2.68
CA TYR A 131 4.90 5.65 -1.47
C TYR A 131 4.63 4.79 -0.22
N GLY A 132 5.10 5.25 0.94
CA GLY A 132 4.85 4.58 2.23
C GLY A 132 5.33 3.12 2.24
N GLU A 133 4.45 2.18 2.55
CA GLU A 133 4.71 0.72 2.59
C GLU A 133 4.12 -0.03 1.38
N MET A 134 3.80 0.67 0.29
CA MET A 134 3.05 0.11 -0.85
C MET A 134 3.77 -0.96 -1.67
N HIS A 135 5.08 -1.17 -1.47
CA HIS A 135 5.82 -2.22 -2.17
C HIS A 135 5.20 -3.63 -2.02
N ARG A 136 4.46 -3.87 -0.93
CA ARG A 136 3.75 -5.15 -0.71
C ARG A 136 2.51 -5.30 -1.57
N TYR A 137 1.94 -4.18 -1.98
CA TYR A 137 0.65 -4.08 -2.63
C TYR A 137 0.77 -3.70 -4.10
N ILE A 138 1.96 -3.79 -4.69
CA ILE A 138 2.17 -3.48 -6.11
C ILE A 138 1.17 -4.20 -7.02
N PRO A 139 0.87 -5.52 -6.86
CA PRO A 139 -0.14 -6.16 -7.70
C PRO A 139 -1.56 -5.58 -7.52
N ALA A 140 -1.90 -5.17 -6.29
CA ALA A 140 -3.16 -4.53 -5.96
C ALA A 140 -3.24 -3.10 -6.51
N VAL A 141 -2.15 -2.33 -6.42
CA VAL A 141 -2.05 -0.99 -7.00
C VAL A 141 -2.01 -1.08 -8.52
N ALA A 142 -1.43 -2.10 -9.13
CA ALA A 142 -1.44 -2.22 -10.58
C ALA A 142 -2.82 -2.61 -11.14
N SER A 143 -3.74 -3.12 -10.31
CA SER A 143 -5.01 -3.67 -10.79
C SER A 143 -5.92 -2.63 -11.44
N TRP A 144 -5.83 -1.34 -11.06
CA TRP A 144 -6.58 -0.28 -11.73
C TRP A 144 -6.16 -0.07 -13.19
N MET A 145 -4.95 -0.51 -13.57
CA MET A 145 -4.45 -0.48 -14.95
C MET A 145 -4.96 -1.66 -15.79
N GLY A 146 -5.74 -2.59 -15.22
CA GLY A 146 -6.27 -3.76 -15.94
C GLY A 146 -5.25 -4.88 -16.17
N VAL A 147 -4.19 -4.96 -15.35
CA VAL A 147 -3.12 -5.95 -15.50
C VAL A 147 -3.57 -7.38 -15.19
N LYS A 148 -2.97 -8.36 -15.88
CA LYS A 148 -3.12 -9.79 -15.58
C LYS A 148 -2.09 -10.21 -14.54
N VAL A 149 -2.56 -10.68 -13.39
CA VAL A 149 -1.71 -11.12 -12.28
C VAL A 149 -1.80 -12.64 -12.12
N SER A 150 -0.64 -13.32 -12.04
CA SER A 150 -0.53 -14.73 -11.65
C SER A 150 0.21 -14.88 -10.33
N GLU A 151 -0.01 -16.00 -9.66
CA GLU A 151 0.73 -16.40 -8.47
C GLU A 151 1.38 -17.77 -8.70
N ILE A 152 2.64 -17.96 -8.27
CA ILE A 152 3.32 -19.26 -8.31
C ILE A 152 3.85 -19.64 -6.93
N PRO A 153 3.81 -20.93 -6.55
CA PRO A 153 4.48 -21.37 -5.34
C PRO A 153 6.00 -21.20 -5.49
N VAL A 154 6.64 -20.61 -4.47
CA VAL A 154 8.10 -20.40 -4.43
C VAL A 154 8.72 -21.06 -3.21
N THR A 155 9.97 -21.46 -3.34
CA THR A 155 10.75 -22.07 -2.28
C THR A 155 11.15 -21.00 -1.27
N HIS A 156 10.90 -21.27 0.02
CA HIS A 156 11.19 -20.31 1.09
C HIS A 156 12.04 -20.96 2.19
N HIS A 157 13.23 -20.40 2.40
CA HIS A 157 14.16 -20.85 3.43
C HIS A 157 13.96 -20.08 4.75
N SER A 158 14.32 -20.72 5.86
CA SER A 158 14.48 -20.01 7.12
C SER A 158 15.63 -19.01 7.03
N ARG A 159 15.46 -17.83 7.63
CA ARG A 159 16.51 -16.80 7.66
C ARG A 159 17.80 -17.37 8.25
N LYS A 160 18.92 -17.26 7.51
CA LYS A 160 20.25 -17.69 7.99
C LYS A 160 20.95 -16.62 8.83
N PHE A 161 20.67 -15.33 8.60
CA PHE A 161 21.36 -14.21 9.26
C PHE A 161 20.42 -13.06 9.65
N GLY A 162 20.60 -12.48 10.85
CA GLY A 162 19.89 -11.28 11.33
C GLY A 162 18.61 -11.53 12.14
N LYS A 163 18.25 -10.57 13.01
CA LYS A 163 17.00 -10.59 13.82
C LYS A 163 15.83 -9.95 13.05
N SER A 164 14.62 -10.49 13.22
CA SER A 164 13.40 -9.93 12.63
C SER A 164 13.03 -8.62 13.33
N LYS A 165 13.05 -7.49 12.61
CA LYS A 165 12.64 -6.16 13.14
C LYS A 165 11.10 -5.98 13.24
N TYR A 166 10.30 -7.03 13.02
CA TYR A 166 8.85 -6.92 12.82
C TYR A 166 8.04 -7.41 14.04
N GLY A 167 7.34 -6.52 14.75
CA GLY A 167 6.57 -6.81 15.98
C GLY A 167 5.03 -6.72 15.86
N ILE A 168 4.34 -6.69 17.00
CA ILE A 168 2.86 -6.62 17.18
C ILE A 168 2.25 -5.34 16.57
N SER A 169 3.04 -4.28 16.37
CA SER A 169 2.67 -3.08 15.61
C SER A 169 2.18 -3.37 14.19
N ARG A 170 2.44 -4.59 13.67
CA ARG A 170 2.01 -5.03 12.34
C ARG A 170 0.50 -5.20 12.22
N THR A 171 -0.24 -5.62 13.25
CA THR A 171 -1.69 -5.84 13.09
C THR A 171 -2.44 -4.53 12.88
N ILE A 172 -2.13 -3.50 13.67
CA ILE A 172 -2.70 -2.15 13.49
C ILE A 172 -2.25 -1.58 12.15
N ARG A 173 -0.96 -1.74 11.81
CA ARG A 173 -0.43 -1.29 10.51
C ARG A 173 -1.13 -1.96 9.33
N VAL A 174 -1.46 -3.25 9.41
CA VAL A 174 -2.18 -3.97 8.37
C VAL A 174 -3.61 -3.44 8.20
N ILE A 175 -4.30 -3.09 9.29
CA ILE A 175 -5.63 -2.45 9.20
C ILE A 175 -5.51 -1.07 8.53
N LEU A 176 -4.51 -0.27 8.95
CA LEU A 176 -4.23 1.02 8.33
C LEU A 176 -3.87 0.86 6.85
N ASP A 177 -3.04 -0.13 6.49
CA ASP A 177 -2.68 -0.45 5.11
C ASP A 177 -3.91 -0.84 4.28
N ILE A 178 -4.85 -1.62 4.83
CA ILE A 178 -6.12 -1.95 4.14
C ILE A 178 -6.94 -0.68 3.91
N ILE A 179 -7.05 0.20 4.91
CA ILE A 179 -7.74 1.48 4.78
C ILE A 179 -7.06 2.31 3.69
N THR A 180 -5.73 2.37 3.67
CA THR A 180 -4.94 3.09 2.67
C THR A 180 -5.10 2.50 1.27
N ILE A 181 -5.13 1.17 1.10
CA ILE A 181 -5.34 0.54 -0.22
C ILE A 181 -6.76 0.80 -0.71
N LYS A 182 -7.77 0.61 0.16
CA LYS A 182 -9.16 0.92 -0.18
C LYS A 182 -9.31 2.39 -0.56
N PHE A 183 -8.68 3.25 0.24
CA PHE A 183 -8.58 4.67 -0.02
C PHE A 183 -7.95 4.87 -1.39
N LEU A 184 -6.72 4.48 -1.65
CA LEU A 184 -6.07 4.61 -2.97
C LEU A 184 -6.92 4.20 -4.16
N LEU A 185 -7.52 3.02 -4.11
CA LEU A 185 -8.32 2.49 -5.21
C LEU A 185 -9.62 3.27 -5.43
N SER A 186 -10.26 3.78 -4.37
CA SER A 186 -11.52 4.54 -4.45
C SER A 186 -11.33 6.07 -4.49
N TYR A 187 -10.24 6.57 -3.92
CA TYR A 187 -9.93 7.97 -3.63
C TYR A 187 -9.13 8.61 -4.76
N SER A 188 -8.36 7.83 -5.53
CA SER A 188 -7.70 8.30 -6.75
C SER A 188 -8.70 8.94 -7.75
N GLN A 189 -9.98 8.54 -7.69
CA GLN A 189 -11.00 9.06 -8.60
C GLN A 189 -11.90 10.13 -7.98
N SER A 190 -12.30 10.06 -6.70
CA SER A 190 -13.20 11.06 -6.08
C SER A 190 -13.26 10.99 -4.54
N PRO A 191 -12.36 11.70 -3.83
CA PRO A 191 -12.32 11.84 -2.37
C PRO A 191 -13.64 12.21 -1.69
N ILE A 192 -14.34 13.15 -2.32
CA ILE A 192 -15.61 13.70 -1.85
C ILE A 192 -16.72 12.64 -1.79
N GLN A 193 -16.65 11.57 -2.60
CA GLN A 193 -17.71 10.56 -2.58
C GLN A 193 -17.72 9.77 -1.28
N ILE A 194 -16.57 9.54 -0.64
CA ILE A 194 -16.52 8.78 0.62
C ILE A 194 -16.95 9.66 1.78
N PHE A 195 -16.24 10.76 2.01
CA PHE A 195 -16.51 11.64 3.15
C PHE A 195 -17.79 12.45 2.97
N GLY A 196 -18.11 12.85 1.75
CA GLY A 196 -19.33 13.57 1.41
C GLY A 196 -20.58 12.71 1.57
N LEU A 197 -20.58 11.43 1.17
CA LEU A 197 -21.74 10.56 1.40
C LEU A 197 -21.98 10.30 2.89
N VAL A 198 -20.93 9.97 3.64
CA VAL A 198 -21.05 9.74 5.10
C VAL A 198 -21.44 11.04 5.82
N GLY A 199 -20.86 12.17 5.40
CA GLY A 199 -21.19 13.48 5.94
C GLY A 199 -22.62 13.90 5.63
N LEU A 200 -23.08 13.75 4.39
CA LEU A 200 -24.45 14.04 3.97
C LEU A 200 -25.45 13.16 4.72
N PHE A 201 -25.17 11.87 4.87
CA PHE A 201 -26.01 10.96 5.65
C PHE A 201 -26.11 11.42 7.10
N SER A 202 -24.97 11.71 7.75
CA SER A 202 -24.92 12.17 9.14
C SER A 202 -25.68 13.50 9.33
N SER A 203 -25.45 14.50 8.48
CA SER A 203 -26.16 15.77 8.51
C SER A 203 -27.66 15.58 8.28
N THR A 204 -28.06 14.74 7.32
CA THR A 204 -29.48 14.47 7.03
C THR A 204 -30.20 13.86 8.23
N VAL A 205 -29.58 12.87 8.90
CA VAL A 205 -30.12 12.29 10.14
C VAL A 205 -30.24 13.35 11.24
N GLY A 206 -29.20 14.19 11.41
CA GLY A 206 -29.24 15.29 12.37
C GLY A 206 -30.33 16.32 12.07
N PHE A 207 -30.56 16.65 10.80
CA PHE A 207 -31.66 17.52 10.37
C PHE A 207 -33.03 16.91 10.65
N ILE A 208 -33.22 15.61 10.39
CA ILE A 208 -34.49 14.90 10.68
C ILE A 208 -34.77 14.92 12.19
N ILE A 209 -33.78 14.63 13.03
CA ILE A 209 -33.95 14.65 14.50
C ILE A 209 -34.28 16.08 14.95
N THR A 210 -33.60 17.09 14.41
CA THR A 210 -33.86 18.49 14.75
C THR A 210 -35.27 18.92 14.34
N ALA A 211 -35.71 18.56 13.12
CA ALA A 211 -37.06 18.84 12.64
C ALA A 211 -38.13 18.16 13.52
N TYR A 212 -37.91 16.90 13.91
CA TYR A 212 -38.78 16.19 14.85
C TYR A 212 -38.89 16.92 16.19
N LEU A 213 -37.77 17.38 16.76
CA LEU A 213 -37.77 18.12 18.03
C LEU A 213 -38.47 19.48 17.92
N ILE A 214 -38.33 20.18 16.78
CA ILE A 214 -39.03 21.44 16.51
C ILE A 214 -40.55 21.21 16.45
N ILE A 215 -41.00 20.15 15.78
CA ILE A 215 -42.43 19.77 15.75
C ILE A 215 -42.94 19.49 17.16
N MET A 216 -42.17 18.73 17.97
CA MET A 216 -42.54 18.46 19.37
C MET A 216 -42.62 19.74 20.22
N ARG A 217 -41.76 20.72 19.94
CA ARG A 217 -41.82 22.01 20.63
C ARG A 217 -43.08 22.79 20.25
N ILE A 218 -43.36 22.92 18.96
CA ILE A 218 -44.43 23.79 18.46
C ILE A 218 -45.82 23.21 18.77
N PHE A 219 -46.02 21.91 18.57
CA PHE A 219 -47.33 21.27 18.69
C PHE A 219 -47.62 20.72 20.09
N PHE A 220 -46.58 20.33 20.85
CA PHE A 220 -46.75 19.68 22.15
C PHE A 220 -46.15 20.47 23.32
N ASN A 221 -45.63 21.68 23.06
CA ASN A 221 -45.03 22.60 24.04
C ASN A 221 -43.93 21.96 24.93
N GLN A 222 -43.24 20.92 24.42
CA GLN A 222 -42.21 20.20 25.17
C GLN A 222 -40.87 20.95 25.16
N GLY A 223 -40.08 20.85 26.21
CA GLY A 223 -38.74 21.44 26.28
C GLY A 223 -37.74 20.79 25.31
N LEU A 224 -36.91 21.60 24.62
CA LEU A 224 -35.87 21.12 23.70
C LEU A 224 -34.54 20.82 24.41
N ALA A 225 -34.09 21.72 25.28
CA ALA A 225 -32.72 21.75 25.79
C ALA A 225 -32.38 20.56 26.71
N ASP A 226 -33.38 20.02 27.42
CA ASP A 226 -33.18 18.94 28.39
C ASP A 226 -33.10 17.55 27.74
N ARG A 227 -33.19 17.46 26.40
CA ARG A 227 -33.19 16.19 25.67
C ARG A 227 -31.80 15.86 25.13
N PRO A 228 -31.22 14.69 25.49
CA PRO A 228 -29.97 14.22 24.89
C PRO A 228 -30.01 14.16 23.35
N LEU A 229 -31.20 13.94 22.78
CA LEU A 229 -31.43 13.93 21.33
C LEU A 229 -31.12 15.28 20.66
N PHE A 230 -31.30 16.41 21.36
CA PHE A 230 -31.00 17.74 20.83
C PHE A 230 -29.49 17.94 20.68
N ILE A 231 -28.71 17.55 21.69
CA ILE A 231 -27.25 17.58 21.62
C ILE A 231 -26.76 16.65 20.53
N LEU A 232 -27.30 15.42 20.46
CA LEU A 232 -26.94 14.46 19.40
C LEU A 232 -27.22 15.01 18.00
N SER A 233 -28.36 15.69 17.78
CA SER A 233 -28.71 16.22 16.46
C SER A 233 -27.75 17.32 16.01
N ILE A 234 -27.39 18.23 16.92
CA ILE A 234 -26.38 19.27 16.66
C ILE A 234 -25.02 18.63 16.34
N PHE A 235 -24.59 17.64 17.13
CA PHE A 235 -23.33 16.93 16.89
C PHE A 235 -23.32 16.22 15.52
N MET A 236 -24.40 15.55 15.13
CA MET A 236 -24.48 14.89 13.82
C MET A 236 -24.44 15.89 12.65
N ILE A 237 -25.12 17.04 12.78
CA ILE A 237 -25.05 18.10 11.77
C ILE A 237 -23.61 18.62 11.64
N PHE A 238 -22.97 18.93 12.78
CA PHE A 238 -21.62 19.47 12.82
C PHE A 238 -20.58 18.48 12.26
N ILE A 239 -20.63 17.21 12.68
CA ILE A 239 -19.77 16.14 12.16
C ILE A 239 -20.01 15.96 10.66
N GLY A 240 -21.26 15.99 10.20
CA GLY A 240 -21.55 15.82 8.78
C GLY A 240 -20.96 16.94 7.92
N ILE A 241 -21.07 18.21 8.35
CA ILE A 241 -20.43 19.35 7.68
C ILE A 241 -18.90 19.23 7.73
N GLN A 242 -18.33 18.81 8.87
CA GLN A 242 -16.89 18.61 9.02
C GLN A 242 -16.36 17.51 8.07
N LEU A 243 -17.13 16.44 7.87
CA LEU A 243 -16.76 15.37 6.93
C LEU A 243 -16.83 15.85 5.47
N ILE A 244 -17.85 16.61 5.10
CA ILE A 244 -17.97 17.18 3.74
C ILE A 244 -16.79 18.11 3.44
N THR A 245 -16.48 19.03 4.37
CA THR A 245 -15.34 19.96 4.23
C THR A 245 -14.01 19.23 4.17
N MET A 246 -13.81 18.20 5.01
CA MET A 246 -12.64 17.34 4.92
C MET A 246 -12.55 16.66 3.56
N GLY A 247 -13.66 16.14 3.02
CA GLY A 247 -13.72 15.54 1.68
C GLY A 247 -13.28 16.48 0.56
N LEU A 248 -13.72 17.75 0.61
CA LEU A 248 -13.33 18.78 -0.37
C LEU A 248 -11.85 19.15 -0.25
N LEU A 249 -11.34 19.36 0.97
CA LEU A 249 -9.91 19.62 1.21
C LEU A 249 -9.05 18.48 0.70
N ALA A 250 -9.53 17.26 0.92
CA ALA A 250 -8.85 16.05 0.52
C ALA A 250 -8.83 15.95 -1.03
N GLU A 251 -9.91 16.33 -1.73
CA GLU A 251 -9.96 16.42 -3.20
C GLU A 251 -8.97 17.44 -3.77
N ILE A 252 -8.93 18.65 -3.20
CA ILE A 252 -7.99 19.69 -3.61
C ILE A 252 -6.54 19.22 -3.39
N THR A 253 -6.26 18.65 -2.21
CA THR A 253 -4.94 18.12 -1.87
C THR A 253 -4.53 17.01 -2.83
N MET A 254 -5.46 16.16 -3.27
CA MET A 254 -5.16 15.08 -4.22
C MET A 254 -4.83 15.61 -5.61
N ARG A 255 -5.55 16.64 -6.08
CA ARG A 255 -5.22 17.30 -7.37
C ARG A 255 -3.83 17.94 -7.31
N ILE A 256 -3.53 18.67 -6.24
CA ILE A 256 -2.21 19.26 -6.02
C ILE A 256 -1.13 18.18 -5.92
N TYR A 257 -1.41 17.08 -5.21
CA TYR A 257 -0.48 15.96 -5.08
C TYR A 257 -0.14 15.35 -6.45
N HIS A 258 -1.15 15.09 -7.29
CA HIS A 258 -0.94 14.58 -8.64
C HIS A 258 -0.22 15.56 -9.56
N GLU A 259 -0.48 16.87 -9.44
CA GLU A 259 0.23 17.89 -10.22
C GLU A 259 1.69 18.09 -9.75
N ALA A 260 2.00 17.82 -8.48
CA ALA A 260 3.33 18.02 -7.90
C ALA A 260 4.28 16.80 -8.03
N GLN A 261 3.86 15.73 -8.71
CA GLN A 261 4.51 14.40 -8.73
C GLN A 261 5.91 14.33 -9.39
N GLU A 262 6.48 15.43 -9.89
CA GLU A 262 7.80 15.38 -10.52
C GLU A 262 8.98 15.11 -9.55
N LYS A 263 8.75 14.97 -8.24
CA LYS A 263 9.83 14.71 -7.25
C LYS A 263 9.81 13.28 -6.71
N PRO A 264 10.91 12.51 -6.85
CA PRO A 264 10.99 11.14 -6.33
C PRO A 264 10.98 11.11 -4.79
N THR A 265 10.47 10.03 -4.21
CA THR A 265 10.37 9.81 -2.74
C THR A 265 11.70 9.53 -2.04
N TYR A 266 12.82 9.57 -2.77
CA TYR A 266 14.17 9.31 -2.30
C TYR A 266 15.17 10.32 -2.86
N VAL A 267 16.30 10.46 -2.19
CA VAL A 267 17.42 11.28 -2.66
C VAL A 267 18.65 10.42 -2.87
N ILE A 268 19.13 10.39 -4.11
CA ILE A 268 20.33 9.65 -4.50
C ILE A 268 21.57 10.43 -4.10
N LYS A 269 22.55 9.71 -3.55
CA LYS A 269 23.89 10.20 -3.30
C LYS A 269 24.79 9.91 -4.51
N ASP A 270 24.88 8.63 -4.87
CA ASP A 270 25.80 8.13 -5.89
C ASP A 270 25.08 7.07 -6.75
N ILE A 271 25.37 7.07 -8.05
CA ILE A 271 24.99 6.00 -8.98
C ILE A 271 26.27 5.49 -9.63
N ILE A 272 26.46 4.18 -9.58
CA ILE A 272 27.57 3.50 -10.25
C ILE A 272 26.96 2.51 -11.22
N SER A 273 27.28 2.68 -12.49
CA SER A 273 26.71 1.93 -13.62
C SER A 273 27.82 1.42 -14.51
#